data_AF-A0A4W5KTW6-F1
#
_entry.id   AF-A0A4W5KTW6-F1
#
_cell.length_a   1.000
_cell.length_b   1.000
_cell.length_c   1.000
_cell.angle_alpha   90.00
_cell.angle_beta   90.00
_cell.angle_gamma   90.00
#
_symmetry.space_group_name_H-M   'P 1'
#
loop_
_entity.id
_entity.type
_entity.pdbx_description
1 polymer ?
#
loop_
_entity_poly.entity_id
_entity_poly.type
_entity_poly.pdbx_seq_one_letter_code
_entity_poly.pdbx_strand_id
1 'polypeptide(L)'
;MGEQAVQLAKAVQYSSAGTVEFLVDSNKNFYFLEMNTRLQVEHPITECITGLDLVQQMIRVAKGFPLLHKQEDIPINGWAIESRVYAEDPYKSFGLPSIGRLSLYQEPINLPKVSRMHTCLCSELTSLLFLLKS
;
A
#
# COMPACT_ATOMS: atom_id res chain seq x y z
N MET A 1 -0.61 -1.83 17.66
CA MET A 1 0.13 -1.70 16.39
C MET A 1 0.10 -0.27 15.85
N GLY A 2 -1.06 0.30 15.51
CA GLY A 2 -1.13 1.66 14.93
C GLY A 2 -0.53 2.75 15.82
N GLU A 3 -0.81 2.73 17.12
CA GLU A 3 -0.21 3.69 18.07
C GLU A 3 1.32 3.57 18.13
N GLN A 4 1.86 2.35 18.14
CA GLN A 4 3.31 2.11 18.13
C GLN A 4 3.95 2.60 16.84
N ALA A 5 3.29 2.42 15.69
CA ALA A 5 3.75 2.98 14.42
C ALA A 5 3.79 4.52 14.45
N VAL A 6 2.75 5.15 15.00
CA VAL A 6 2.69 6.61 15.19
C VAL A 6 3.81 7.10 16.12
N GLN A 7 4.05 6.40 17.23
CA GLN A 7 5.13 6.72 18.16
C GLN A 7 6.51 6.64 17.49
N LEU A 8 6.77 5.58 16.71
CA LEU A 8 8.01 5.43 15.95
C LEU A 8 8.20 6.59 14.96
N ALA A 9 7.17 6.92 14.18
CA ALA A 9 7.23 8.01 13.21
C ALA A 9 7.49 9.37 13.89
N LYS A 10 6.86 9.62 15.04
CA LYS A 10 7.11 10.83 15.84
C LYS A 10 8.53 10.89 16.37
N ALA A 11 9.07 9.77 16.85
CA ALA A 11 10.42 9.69 17.39
C ALA A 11 11.49 10.03 16.34
N VAL A 12 11.27 9.63 15.08
CA VAL A 12 12.17 9.94 13.96
C VAL A 12 11.78 11.21 13.18
N GLN A 13 10.79 11.97 13.66
CA GLN A 13 10.25 13.16 13.01
C GLN A 13 9.91 12.93 11.52
N TYR A 14 9.29 11.79 11.24
CA TYR A 14 8.97 11.38 9.87
C TYR A 14 7.96 12.33 9.21
N SER A 15 8.22 12.66 7.95
CA SER A 15 7.38 13.59 7.18
C SER A 15 7.21 13.08 5.75
N SER A 16 6.28 12.15 5.54
CA SER A 16 5.76 11.71 4.24
C SER A 16 4.73 10.58 4.46
N ALA A 17 4.34 9.87 3.40
CA ALA A 17 3.73 8.55 3.53
C ALA A 17 4.80 7.47 3.70
N GLY A 18 4.56 6.54 4.63
CA GLY A 18 5.45 5.41 4.90
C GLY A 18 4.75 4.33 5.71
N THR A 19 5.30 3.13 5.67
CA THR A 19 4.71 1.96 6.36
C THR A 19 5.62 1.46 7.46
N VAL A 20 5.02 1.05 8.58
CA VAL A 20 5.71 0.28 9.62
C VAL A 20 5.22 -1.16 9.54
N GLU A 21 6.15 -2.07 9.35
CA GLU A 21 5.88 -3.50 9.23
C GLU A 21 6.03 -4.19 10.57
N PHE A 22 5.07 -5.08 10.85
CA PHE A 22 5.05 -5.89 12.06
C PHE A 22 4.89 -7.36 11.69
N LEU A 23 5.61 -8.23 12.40
CA LEU A 23 5.34 -9.66 12.42
C LEU A 23 4.37 -9.96 13.56
N VAL A 24 3.38 -10.81 13.31
CA VAL A 24 2.41 -11.25 14.33
C VAL A 24 2.51 -12.77 14.48
N ASP A 25 2.71 -13.25 15.71
CA ASP A 25 2.77 -14.68 16.01
C ASP A 25 1.37 -15.30 16.22
N SER A 26 1.31 -16.60 16.43
CA SER A 26 0.05 -17.32 16.70
C SER A 26 -0.65 -16.89 18.00
N ASN A 27 0.10 -16.30 18.93
CA ASN A 27 -0.40 -15.80 20.21
C ASN A 27 -0.83 -14.32 20.12
N LYS A 28 -0.79 -13.72 18.92
CA LYS A 28 -1.08 -12.31 18.65
C LYS A 28 -0.10 -11.34 19.30
N ASN A 29 1.11 -11.80 19.66
CA ASN A 29 2.21 -10.89 19.94
C ASN A 29 2.68 -10.28 18.62
N PHE A 30 2.98 -8.98 18.63
CA PHE A 30 3.48 -8.29 17.45
C PHE A 30 4.89 -7.75 17.71
N TYR A 31 5.72 -7.79 16.68
CA TYR A 31 7.12 -7.41 16.73
C TYR A 31 7.41 -6.45 15.59
N PHE A 32 8.09 -5.35 15.88
CA PHE A 32 8.58 -4.44 14.84
C PHE A 32 9.54 -5.18 13.91
N LEU A 33 9.33 -5.07 12.60
CA LEU A 33 10.21 -5.63 11.59
C LEU A 33 11.05 -4.52 10.97
N GLU A 34 10.40 -3.60 10.25
CA GLU A 34 11.05 -2.48 9.60
C GLU A 34 10.09 -1.31 9.36
N MET A 35 10.63 -0.19 8.88
CA MET A 35 9.86 0.94 8.40
C MET A 35 10.25 1.25 6.95
N ASN A 36 9.28 1.13 6.05
CA ASN A 36 9.41 1.53 4.65
C ASN A 36 9.14 3.04 4.53
N THR A 37 10.19 3.83 4.29
CA THR A 37 10.15 5.30 4.22
C THR A 37 9.68 5.84 2.86
N ARG A 38 8.88 5.06 2.15
CA ARG A 38 8.34 5.33 0.83
C ARG A 38 6.89 4.87 0.75
N LEU A 39 6.16 5.36 -0.26
CA LEU A 39 4.86 4.80 -0.58
C LEU A 39 5.00 3.34 -0.97
N GLN A 40 4.16 2.52 -0.37
CA GLN A 40 4.09 1.10 -0.64
C GLN A 40 3.24 0.80 -1.87
N VAL A 41 3.55 -0.24 -2.62
CA VAL A 41 2.96 -0.48 -3.95
C VAL A 41 1.46 -0.79 -3.85
N GLU A 42 1.09 -1.38 -2.74
CA GLU A 42 -0.24 -1.80 -2.30
C GLU A 42 -1.02 -0.74 -1.54
N HIS A 43 -0.53 0.50 -1.52
CA HIS A 43 -1.34 1.62 -1.08
C HIS A 43 -2.78 1.62 -1.63
N PRO A 44 -3.10 1.12 -2.85
CA PRO A 44 -4.45 1.14 -3.38
C PRO A 44 -5.47 0.42 -2.50
N ILE A 45 -5.10 -0.64 -1.75
CA ILE A 45 -6.05 -1.29 -0.84
C ILE A 45 -6.42 -0.39 0.35
N THR A 46 -5.44 0.34 0.89
CA THR A 46 -5.68 1.33 1.94
C THR A 46 -6.54 2.46 1.41
N GLU A 47 -6.25 2.98 0.21
CA GLU A 47 -7.07 4.02 -0.42
C GLU A 47 -8.51 3.56 -0.66
N CYS A 48 -8.71 2.31 -1.07
CA CYS A 48 -10.04 1.77 -1.34
C CYS A 48 -10.91 1.70 -0.08
N ILE A 49 -10.35 1.28 1.06
CA ILE A 49 -11.13 1.15 2.31
C ILE A 49 -11.26 2.48 3.07
N THR A 50 -10.30 3.39 2.92
CA THR A 50 -10.31 4.69 3.63
C THR A 50 -10.92 5.81 2.82
N GLY A 51 -10.94 5.70 1.49
CA GLY A 51 -11.34 6.77 0.57
C GLY A 51 -10.33 7.91 0.47
N LEU A 52 -9.13 7.75 1.04
CA LEU A 52 -8.07 8.77 1.02
C LEU A 52 -7.16 8.57 -0.20
N ASP A 53 -6.75 9.68 -0.81
CA ASP A 53 -5.70 9.71 -1.84
C ASP A 53 -4.36 10.03 -1.18
N LEU A 54 -3.52 9.01 -1.05
CA LEU A 54 -2.28 9.04 -0.27
C LEU A 54 -1.18 9.74 -1.08
N VAL A 55 -1.17 9.59 -2.40
CA VAL A 55 -0.27 10.33 -3.30
C VAL A 55 -0.56 11.83 -3.23
N GLN A 56 -1.84 12.23 -3.25
CA GLN A 56 -2.24 13.62 -3.07
C GLN A 56 -1.79 14.16 -1.71
N GLN A 57 -1.95 13.39 -0.63
CA GLN A 57 -1.46 13.82 0.69
C GLN A 57 0.06 14.00 0.70
N MET A 58 0.84 13.10 0.08
CA MET A 58 2.29 13.25 -0.03
C MET A 58 2.68 14.58 -0.70
N ILE A 59 2.02 14.92 -1.82
CA ILE A 59 2.26 16.19 -2.53
C ILE A 59 1.94 17.40 -1.64
N ARG A 60 0.83 17.34 -0.88
CA ARG A 60 0.44 18.40 0.05
C ARG A 60 1.44 18.58 1.18
N VAL A 61 1.88 17.48 1.79
CA VAL A 61 2.88 17.48 2.87
C VAL A 61 4.21 18.04 2.36
N ALA A 62 4.64 17.65 1.16
CA ALA A 62 5.85 18.18 0.51
C ALA A 62 5.78 19.69 0.26
N LYS A 63 4.57 20.23 0.03
CA LYS A 63 4.32 21.68 -0.07
C LYS A 63 4.21 22.40 1.29
N GLY A 64 4.37 21.68 2.40
CA GLY A 64 4.30 22.24 3.75
C GLY A 64 2.89 22.27 4.35
N PHE A 65 1.85 21.86 3.62
CA PHE A 65 0.47 21.87 4.14
C PHE A 65 0.29 20.85 5.27
N PRO A 66 -0.52 21.15 6.30
CA PRO A 66 -0.90 20.17 7.32
C PRO A 66 -1.71 19.03 6.71
N LEU A 67 -1.78 17.90 7.43
CA LEU A 67 -2.68 16.80 7.07
C LEU A 67 -4.12 17.29 7.07
N LEU A 68 -4.90 16.84 6.09
CA LEU A 68 -6.31 17.19 5.97
C LEU A 68 -7.18 16.51 7.02
N HIS A 69 -6.74 15.36 7.53
CA HIS A 69 -7.53 14.47 8.36
C HIS A 69 -6.79 14.21 9.66
N LYS A 70 -7.55 14.18 10.76
CA LYS A 70 -7.07 13.62 12.02
C LYS A 70 -7.27 12.11 12.02
N GLN A 71 -6.65 11.42 12.97
CA GLN A 71 -6.80 9.97 13.12
C GLN A 71 -8.25 9.52 13.31
N GLU A 72 -9.08 10.34 13.97
CA GLU A 72 -10.52 10.11 14.18
C GLU A 72 -11.35 10.25 12.90
N ASP A 73 -10.84 10.98 11.90
CA ASP A 73 -11.53 11.25 10.64
C ASP A 73 -11.28 10.17 9.57
N ILE A 74 -10.44 9.16 9.86
CA ILE A 74 -10.05 8.12 8.90
C ILE A 74 -11.02 6.93 9.03
N PRO A 75 -12.01 6.76 8.13
CA PRO A 75 -12.92 5.63 8.20
C PRO A 75 -12.24 4.36 7.68
N ILE A 76 -12.77 3.21 8.09
CA ILE A 76 -12.44 1.92 7.50
C ILE A 76 -13.74 1.31 7.00
N ASN A 77 -13.95 1.34 5.68
CA ASN A 77 -15.19 0.93 5.05
C ASN A 77 -14.96 -0.31 4.17
N GLY A 78 -15.54 -1.43 4.58
CA GLY A 78 -15.52 -2.66 3.80
C GLY A 78 -14.14 -3.32 3.74
N TRP A 79 -13.83 -3.92 2.60
CA TRP A 79 -12.65 -4.75 2.38
C TRP A 79 -12.12 -4.51 0.97
N ALA A 80 -10.80 -4.54 0.82
CA ALA A 80 -10.15 -4.48 -0.48
C ALA A 80 -9.12 -5.59 -0.58
N ILE A 81 -8.96 -6.14 -1.79
CA ILE A 81 -7.96 -7.15 -2.11
C ILE A 81 -7.19 -6.64 -3.32
N GLU A 82 -5.87 -6.79 -3.27
CA GLU A 82 -5.00 -6.55 -4.40
C GLU A 82 -4.41 -7.88 -4.86
N SER A 83 -4.39 -8.06 -6.18
CA SER A 83 -3.69 -9.14 -6.84
C SER A 83 -2.79 -8.56 -7.91
N ARG A 84 -1.63 -9.18 -8.08
CA ARG A 84 -0.58 -8.70 -8.97
C ARG A 84 -0.33 -9.74 -10.04
N VAL A 85 -0.47 -9.30 -11.28
CA VAL A 85 -0.26 -10.14 -12.45
C VAL A 85 1.14 -9.87 -12.94
N TYR A 86 2.03 -10.84 -12.75
CA TYR A 86 3.40 -10.80 -13.24
C TYR A 86 3.56 -11.64 -14.50
N ALA A 87 4.53 -11.28 -15.34
CA ALA A 87 4.97 -12.11 -16.45
C ALA A 87 5.88 -13.22 -15.92
N GLU A 88 5.31 -14.17 -15.19
CA GLU A 88 6.01 -15.30 -14.58
C GLU A 88 5.40 -16.62 -15.07
N ASP A 89 6.22 -17.67 -15.17
CA ASP A 89 5.75 -19.02 -15.52
C ASP A 89 5.45 -19.81 -14.23
N PRO A 90 4.16 -20.07 -13.90
CA PRO A 90 3.79 -20.75 -12.67
C PRO A 90 4.21 -22.23 -12.65
N TYR A 91 4.54 -22.81 -13.80
CA TYR A 91 4.94 -24.23 -13.91
C TYR A 91 6.46 -24.44 -13.85
N LYS A 92 7.26 -23.36 -13.91
CA LYS A 92 8.73 -23.40 -13.79
C LYS A 92 9.20 -22.85 -12.44
N SER A 93 8.71 -23.47 -11.37
CA SER A 93 9.11 -23.16 -10.00
C SER A 93 8.98 -21.68 -9.61
N PHE A 94 8.04 -20.93 -10.23
CA PHE A 94 7.80 -19.50 -9.95
C PHE A 94 9.07 -18.61 -9.97
N GLY A 95 10.11 -19.01 -10.71
CA GLY A 95 11.46 -18.48 -10.49
C GLY A 95 12.08 -17.71 -11.64
N LEU A 96 11.48 -17.75 -12.83
CA LEU A 96 12.04 -17.09 -14.00
C LEU A 96 11.02 -16.10 -14.60
N PRO A 97 11.38 -14.81 -14.73
CA PRO A 97 10.56 -13.87 -15.46
C PRO A 97 10.43 -14.34 -16.91
N SER A 98 9.19 -14.49 -17.36
CA SER A 98 8.84 -14.82 -18.74
C SER A 98 8.85 -13.54 -19.56
N ILE A 99 10.04 -13.15 -20.00
CA ILE A 99 10.22 -11.98 -20.85
C ILE A 99 9.78 -12.29 -22.28
N GLY A 100 9.15 -11.33 -22.94
CA GLY A 100 8.68 -11.50 -24.32
C GLY A 100 7.77 -10.37 -24.78
N ARG A 101 7.32 -10.47 -26.03
CA ARG A 101 6.35 -9.52 -26.58
C ARG A 101 4.95 -9.90 -26.12
N LEU A 102 4.28 -8.98 -25.43
CA LEU A 102 2.86 -9.09 -25.14
C LEU A 102 2.06 -8.94 -26.45
N SER A 103 1.53 -10.05 -26.97
CA SER A 103 0.78 -10.08 -28.23
C SER A 103 -0.69 -9.71 -28.05
N LEU A 104 -1.25 -10.00 -26.87
CA LEU A 104 -2.61 -9.68 -26.49
C LEU A 104 -2.63 -9.20 -25.04
N TYR A 105 -3.35 -8.11 -24.82
CA TYR A 105 -3.66 -7.58 -23.50
C TYR A 105 -5.10 -7.10 -23.51
N GLN A 106 -5.91 -7.62 -22.62
CA GLN A 106 -7.29 -7.20 -22.47
C GLN A 106 -7.62 -7.08 -20.99
N GLU A 107 -7.85 -5.86 -20.55
CA GLU A 107 -8.30 -5.59 -19.20
C GLU A 107 -9.77 -6.03 -19.03
N PRO A 108 -10.14 -6.53 -17.85
CA PRO A 108 -11.55 -6.77 -17.53
C PRO A 108 -12.27 -5.43 -17.34
N ILE A 109 -13.00 -4.99 -18.37
CA ILE A 109 -13.82 -3.79 -18.33
C ILE A 109 -15.22 -4.13 -17.77
N ASN A 110 -15.80 -3.24 -16.97
CA ASN A 110 -17.19 -3.34 -16.48
C ASN A 110 -17.51 -4.53 -15.55
N LEU A 111 -16.58 -4.94 -14.69
CA LEU A 111 -16.90 -5.92 -13.64
C LEU A 111 -17.56 -5.22 -12.43
N PRO A 112 -18.79 -5.61 -12.03
CA PRO A 112 -19.39 -5.06 -10.82
C PRO A 112 -18.53 -5.45 -9.61
N LYS A 113 -18.21 -4.44 -8.77
CA LYS A 113 -17.34 -4.55 -7.57
C LYS A 113 -15.83 -4.65 -7.83
N VAL A 114 -15.36 -4.48 -9.08
CA VAL A 114 -13.94 -4.21 -9.35
C VAL A 114 -13.79 -2.70 -9.50
N SER A 115 -13.36 -2.06 -8.42
CA SER A 115 -13.42 -0.60 -8.30
C SER A 115 -12.24 0.12 -8.96
N ARG A 116 -11.09 -0.55 -9.12
CA ARG A 116 -9.84 0.10 -9.54
C ARG A 116 -8.83 -0.92 -10.09
N MET A 117 -8.23 -0.62 -11.24
CA MET A 117 -7.11 -1.35 -11.80
C MET A 117 -5.96 -0.35 -12.02
N HIS A 118 -4.80 -0.61 -11.43
CA HIS A 118 -3.58 0.15 -11.67
C HIS A 118 -2.68 -0.66 -12.59
N THR A 119 -2.73 -0.34 -13.88
CA THR A 119 -1.88 -0.98 -14.87
C THR A 119 -0.57 -0.23 -14.99
N CYS A 120 0.47 -0.78 -14.39
CA CYS A 120 1.85 -0.50 -14.74
C CYS A 120 2.45 -1.81 -15.22
N LEU A 121 3.05 -1.83 -16.41
CA LEU A 121 3.96 -2.90 -16.81
C LEU A 121 5.29 -2.72 -16.04
N CYS A 122 5.25 -2.81 -14.70
CA CYS A 122 6.39 -2.87 -13.77
C CYS A 122 5.92 -3.11 -12.31
N SER A 123 6.83 -3.64 -11.46
CA SER A 123 6.62 -4.61 -10.37
C SER A 123 6.61 -4.10 -8.90
N GLU A 124 6.17 -4.98 -7.98
CA GLU A 124 6.74 -5.32 -6.62
C GLU A 124 5.96 -5.10 -5.31
N LEU A 125 5.87 -6.18 -4.49
CA LEU A 125 5.01 -6.68 -3.34
C LEU A 125 4.32 -5.77 -2.27
N THR A 126 3.45 -6.39 -1.41
CA THR A 126 2.29 -5.95 -0.57
C THR A 126 2.52 -5.79 0.97
N SER A 127 1.90 -4.81 1.67
CA SER A 127 1.82 -4.44 3.12
C SER A 127 0.89 -3.20 3.45
N LEU A 128 0.66 -2.88 4.73
CA LEU A 128 -0.42 -1.97 5.19
C LEU A 128 0.06 -0.50 5.40
N LEU A 129 -0.47 0.44 4.62
CA LEU A 129 0.01 1.83 4.60
C LEU A 129 -0.62 2.77 5.63
N PHE A 130 0.21 3.64 6.25
CA PHE A 130 -0.22 4.78 7.05
C PHE A 130 0.38 6.09 6.52
N LEU A 131 -0.30 7.21 6.75
CA LEU A 131 0.18 8.55 6.40
C LEU A 131 0.38 9.34 7.69
N LEU A 132 1.64 9.69 8.00
CA LEU A 132 1.99 10.34 9.26
C LEU A 132 2.75 11.63 8.96
N LYS A 133 2.20 12.73 9.48
CA LYS A 133 2.88 13.99 9.66
C LYS A 133 2.82 14.30 11.15
N SER A 134 3.98 14.58 11.75
CA SER A 134 4.10 15.19 13.08
C SER A 134 3.44 16.56 13.12
#